data_AF-G4Q9Z4-F1
#
_entry.id   AF-G4Q9Z4-F1
#
_cell.length_a   1.000
_cell.length_b   1.000
_cell.length_c   1.000
_cell.angle_alpha   90.00
_cell.angle_beta   90.00
_cell.angle_gamma   90.00
#
_symmetry.space_group_name_H-M   'P 1'
#
loop_
_entity.id
_entity.type
_entity.pdbx_description
1 polymer ?
#
loop_
_entity_poly.entity_id
_entity_poly.type
_entity_poly.pdbx_seq_one_letter_code
_entity_poly.pdbx_strand_id
1 'polypeptide(L)'
;MKLYITAPILCAVLAACQSSPQTCDPNVEMNFFDKLGCSTSGSYDKRIEQKEANLNAEQYRNKQLNYKKSQLESKRKATRAQRNAKQRESNRLSTSNKKMQEDLNNKKRAQSAFRNSRSEDGTESIATPSEDNSLKAKRLQLEKLRRSNKL
;
A
#
# COMPACT_ATOMS: atom_id res chain seq x y z
N MET A 1 81.35 28.70 -45.24
CA MET A 1 81.39 27.26 -45.51
C MET A 1 80.07 26.66 -45.08
N LYS A 2 79.38 25.95 -45.99
CA LYS A 2 78.18 25.15 -45.70
C LYS A 2 78.63 23.80 -45.12
N LEU A 3 77.98 23.33 -44.06
CA LEU A 3 77.77 21.89 -43.82
C LEU A 3 76.51 21.71 -42.95
N TYR A 4 75.50 21.12 -43.57
CA TYR A 4 74.27 20.61 -42.98
C TYR A 4 74.57 19.29 -42.27
N ILE A 5 74.09 19.07 -41.04
CA ILE A 5 73.61 17.75 -40.61
C ILE A 5 72.37 17.95 -39.72
N THR A 6 71.26 17.51 -40.29
CA THR A 6 69.95 17.29 -39.73
C THR A 6 69.94 16.28 -38.58
N ALA A 7 69.08 16.51 -37.59
CA ALA A 7 68.57 15.57 -36.58
C ALA A 7 69.57 15.07 -35.51
N PRO A 8 69.30 15.40 -34.24
CA PRO A 8 68.67 14.38 -33.40
C PRO A 8 67.48 14.94 -32.60
N ILE A 9 66.46 15.44 -33.30
CA ILE A 9 65.14 15.68 -32.67
C ILE A 9 64.38 14.34 -32.50
N LEU A 10 64.91 13.23 -33.05
CA LEU A 10 64.26 11.93 -33.07
C LEU A 10 64.51 11.05 -31.83
N CYS A 11 65.33 11.47 -30.85
CA CYS A 11 65.59 10.65 -29.65
C CYS A 11 64.85 11.11 -28.38
N ALA A 12 64.19 12.27 -28.39
CA ALA A 12 63.39 12.72 -27.25
C ALA A 12 61.92 12.27 -27.30
N VAL A 13 61.50 11.61 -28.38
CA VAL A 13 60.10 11.17 -28.58
C VAL A 13 59.85 9.73 -28.08
N LEU A 14 60.89 8.97 -27.72
CA LEU A 14 60.71 7.61 -27.19
C LEU A 14 60.39 7.54 -25.67
N ALA A 15 60.35 8.67 -24.96
CA ALA A 15 60.08 8.66 -23.51
C ALA A 15 58.60 8.92 -23.12
N ALA A 16 57.69 9.04 -24.09
CA ALA A 16 56.31 9.45 -23.80
C ALA A 16 55.21 8.60 -24.48
N CYS A 17 55.52 7.42 -25.03
CA CYS A 17 54.48 6.46 -25.44
C CYS A 17 54.08 5.56 -24.27
N GLN A 18 53.15 6.10 -23.47
CA GLN A 18 51.99 5.39 -22.91
C GLN A 18 52.21 4.05 -22.22
N SER A 19 52.76 4.07 -21.01
CA SER A 19 52.35 3.11 -19.98
C SER A 19 51.10 3.65 -19.29
N SER A 20 49.95 3.61 -19.96
CA SER A 20 48.69 3.84 -19.26
C SER A 20 48.49 2.68 -18.26
N PRO A 21 47.93 2.91 -17.06
CA PRO A 21 47.68 1.81 -16.14
C PRO A 21 46.86 0.70 -16.81
N GLN A 22 45.92 1.05 -17.69
CA GLN A 22 45.09 0.12 -18.46
C GLN A 22 45.88 -0.84 -19.37
N THR A 23 47.04 -0.42 -19.89
CA THR A 23 47.92 -1.25 -20.75
C THR A 23 48.84 -2.18 -19.99
N CYS A 24 49.01 -1.98 -18.67
CA CYS A 24 49.79 -2.86 -17.80
C CYS A 24 48.92 -4.00 -17.24
N ASP A 25 48.42 -4.88 -18.12
CA ASP A 25 47.70 -6.07 -17.69
C ASP A 25 48.61 -7.31 -17.70
N PRO A 26 48.86 -7.95 -16.54
CA PRO A 26 49.75 -9.12 -16.48
C PRO A 26 49.19 -10.36 -17.18
N ASN A 27 47.90 -10.36 -17.57
CA ASN A 27 47.26 -11.47 -18.31
C ASN A 27 47.37 -11.33 -19.83
N VAL A 28 47.99 -10.26 -20.33
CA VAL A 28 48.20 -10.02 -21.76
C VAL A 28 49.69 -10.14 -22.04
N GLU A 29 50.09 -10.72 -23.18
CA GLU A 29 51.50 -10.81 -23.54
C GLU A 29 52.07 -9.39 -23.72
N MET A 30 52.95 -9.00 -22.79
CA MET A 30 53.65 -7.72 -22.81
C MET A 30 55.13 -7.94 -23.05
N ASN A 31 55.75 -7.07 -23.85
CA ASN A 31 57.19 -7.12 -24.12
C ASN A 31 57.99 -6.85 -22.83
N PHE A 32 59.24 -7.31 -22.81
CA PHE A 32 60.13 -7.19 -21.65
C PHE A 32 60.29 -5.73 -21.16
N PHE A 33 60.37 -4.77 -22.10
CA PHE A 33 60.45 -3.34 -21.78
C PHE A 33 59.14 -2.78 -21.19
N ASP A 34 57.99 -3.29 -21.63
CA ASP A 34 56.68 -2.89 -21.08
C ASP A 34 56.51 -3.41 -19.65
N LYS A 35 56.94 -4.65 -19.37
CA LYS A 35 56.94 -5.20 -18.00
C LYS A 35 57.83 -4.41 -17.05
N LEU A 36 59.04 -4.04 -17.49
CA LEU A 36 59.95 -3.21 -16.72
C LEU A 36 59.40 -1.79 -16.52
N GLY A 37 58.82 -1.19 -17.54
CA GLY A 37 58.15 0.11 -17.48
C GLY A 37 56.97 0.12 -16.51
N CYS A 38 56.12 -0.92 -16.53
CA CYS A 38 54.98 -1.06 -15.62
C CYS A 38 55.41 -1.34 -14.16
N SER A 39 56.49 -2.09 -13.95
CA SER A 39 57.06 -2.39 -12.64
C SER A 39 57.77 -1.17 -12.02
N THR A 40 58.60 -0.47 -12.79
CA THR A 40 59.37 0.69 -12.31
C THR A 40 58.50 1.94 -12.13
N SER A 41 57.41 2.07 -12.88
CA SER A 41 56.49 3.22 -12.78
C SER A 41 55.45 3.11 -11.66
N GLY A 42 55.39 1.97 -10.95
CA GLY A 42 54.38 1.71 -9.91
C GLY A 42 52.95 1.59 -10.47
N SER A 43 52.81 1.34 -11.78
CA SER A 43 51.50 1.34 -12.45
C SER A 43 50.63 0.13 -12.06
N TYR A 44 51.23 -0.99 -11.65
CA TYR A 44 50.51 -2.14 -11.11
C TYR A 44 49.89 -1.84 -9.74
N ASP A 45 50.67 -1.25 -8.84
CA ASP A 45 50.19 -0.89 -7.50
C ASP A 45 49.04 0.12 -7.58
N LYS A 46 49.16 1.13 -8.46
CA LYS A 46 48.06 2.07 -8.75
C LYS A 46 46.80 1.39 -9.27
N ARG A 47 46.92 0.31 -10.07
CA ARG A 47 45.76 -0.45 -10.54
C ARG A 47 45.13 -1.29 -9.43
N ILE A 48 45.93 -1.90 -8.57
CA ILE A 48 45.44 -2.67 -7.43
C ILE A 48 44.70 -1.74 -6.49
N GLU A 49 45.29 -0.60 -6.13
CA GLU A 49 44.67 0.42 -5.28
C GLU A 49 43.35 0.95 -5.89
N GLN A 50 43.33 1.24 -7.20
CA GLN A 50 42.10 1.63 -7.90
C GLN A 50 41.03 0.53 -7.88
N LYS A 51 41.40 -0.73 -8.08
CA LYS A 51 40.45 -1.85 -8.04
C LYS A 51 39.92 -2.08 -6.63
N GLU A 52 40.76 -1.97 -5.61
CA GLU A 52 40.37 -2.09 -4.21
C GLU A 52 39.46 -0.94 -3.79
N ALA A 53 39.78 0.30 -4.18
CA ALA A 53 38.92 1.46 -3.96
C ALA A 53 37.55 1.29 -4.62
N ASN A 54 37.52 0.82 -5.87
CA ASN A 54 36.28 0.54 -6.60
C ASN A 54 35.48 -0.60 -5.95
N LEU A 55 36.15 -1.69 -5.54
CA LEU A 55 35.50 -2.81 -4.87
C LEU A 55 34.88 -2.37 -3.54
N ASN A 56 35.61 -1.59 -2.73
CA ASN A 56 35.11 -1.05 -1.47
C ASN A 56 33.91 -0.11 -1.69
N ALA A 57 33.99 0.78 -2.69
CA ALA A 57 32.89 1.67 -3.05
C ALA A 57 31.63 0.89 -3.49
N GLU A 58 31.80 -0.16 -4.30
CA GLU A 58 30.68 -0.98 -4.76
C GLU A 58 30.11 -1.87 -3.65
N GLN A 59 30.93 -2.41 -2.76
CA GLN A 59 30.44 -3.11 -1.56
C GLN A 59 29.64 -2.17 -0.65
N TYR A 60 30.11 -0.95 -0.46
CA TYR A 60 29.40 0.06 0.32
C TYR A 60 28.06 0.44 -0.33
N ARG A 61 28.05 0.68 -1.65
CA ARG A 61 26.81 0.90 -2.43
C ARG A 61 25.84 -0.28 -2.31
N ASN A 62 26.34 -1.51 -2.43
CA ASN A 62 25.51 -2.70 -2.31
C ASN A 62 24.88 -2.82 -0.92
N LYS A 63 25.65 -2.57 0.16
CA LYS A 63 25.12 -2.50 1.53
C LYS A 63 24.04 -1.44 1.67
N GLN A 64 24.26 -0.23 1.13
CA GLN A 64 23.24 0.83 1.16
C GLN A 64 21.96 0.44 0.39
N LEU A 65 22.10 -0.17 -0.79
CA LEU A 65 20.96 -0.60 -1.60
C LEU A 65 20.16 -1.70 -0.91
N ASN A 66 20.82 -2.69 -0.31
CA ASN A 66 20.17 -3.72 0.48
C ASN A 66 19.44 -3.15 1.70
N TYR A 67 20.05 -2.21 2.41
CA TYR A 67 19.40 -1.51 3.51
C TYR A 67 18.15 -0.74 3.06
N LYS A 68 18.25 0.04 1.97
CA LYS A 68 17.11 0.76 1.39
C LYS A 68 16.01 -0.19 0.91
N LYS A 69 16.38 -1.33 0.31
CA LYS A 69 15.45 -2.37 -0.12
C LYS A 69 14.69 -2.96 1.07
N SER A 70 15.39 -3.33 2.14
CA SER A 70 14.77 -3.86 3.37
C SER A 70 13.79 -2.85 3.98
N GLN A 71 14.17 -1.57 4.05
CA GLN A 71 13.26 -0.51 4.51
C GLN A 71 12.04 -0.34 3.60
N LEU A 72 12.22 -0.40 2.28
CA LEU A 72 11.12 -0.29 1.33
C LEU A 72 10.16 -1.47 1.42
N GLU A 73 10.67 -2.68 1.62
CA GLU A 73 9.85 -3.88 1.83
C GLU A 73 9.02 -3.77 3.11
N SER A 74 9.63 -3.31 4.21
CA SER A 74 8.92 -3.05 5.47
C SER A 74 7.82 -2.00 5.29
N LYS A 75 8.11 -0.88 4.62
CA LYS A 75 7.11 0.14 4.28
C LYS A 75 5.99 -0.42 3.40
N ARG A 76 6.31 -1.21 2.37
CA ARG A 76 5.32 -1.86 1.50
C ARG A 76 4.40 -2.81 2.27
N LYS A 77 4.95 -3.62 3.19
CA LYS A 77 4.16 -4.50 4.06
C LYS A 77 3.20 -3.70 4.95
N ALA A 78 3.69 -2.65 5.60
CA ALA A 78 2.87 -1.76 6.43
C ALA A 78 1.76 -1.07 5.61
N THR A 79 2.09 -0.50 4.46
CA THR A 79 1.11 0.14 3.57
C THR A 79 0.07 -0.86 3.05
N ARG A 80 0.46 -2.09 2.71
CA ARG A 80 -0.48 -3.14 2.28
C ARG A 80 -1.42 -3.52 3.41
N ALA A 81 -0.92 -3.68 4.63
CA ALA A 81 -1.75 -3.96 5.80
C ALA A 81 -2.76 -2.82 6.05
N GLN A 82 -2.30 -1.56 5.98
CA GLN A 82 -3.17 -0.39 6.13
C GLN A 82 -4.25 -0.31 5.04
N ARG A 83 -3.88 -0.55 3.77
CA ARG A 83 -4.84 -0.58 2.65
C ARG A 83 -5.89 -1.67 2.86
N ASN A 84 -5.47 -2.87 3.27
CA ASN A 84 -6.41 -3.97 3.55
C ASN A 84 -7.34 -3.64 4.72
N ALA A 85 -6.85 -2.99 5.78
CA ALA A 85 -7.67 -2.54 6.89
C ALA A 85 -8.71 -1.50 6.43
N LYS A 86 -8.29 -0.48 5.69
CA LYS A 86 -9.20 0.53 5.11
C LYS A 86 -10.24 -0.09 4.17
N GLN A 87 -9.85 -1.07 3.36
CA GLN A 87 -10.79 -1.75 2.46
C GLN A 87 -11.86 -2.52 3.26
N ARG A 88 -11.46 -3.24 4.32
CA ARG A 88 -12.39 -3.95 5.21
C ARG A 88 -13.35 -2.99 5.89
N GLU A 89 -12.84 -1.85 6.38
CA GLU A 89 -13.64 -0.81 7.00
C GLU A 89 -14.65 -0.21 6.01
N SER A 90 -14.21 0.13 4.79
CA SER A 90 -15.09 0.62 3.73
C SER A 90 -16.19 -0.38 3.38
N ASN A 91 -15.87 -1.66 3.28
CA ASN A 91 -16.86 -2.71 3.01
C ASN A 91 -17.86 -2.82 4.17
N ARG A 92 -17.38 -2.80 5.42
CA ARG A 92 -18.23 -2.82 6.61
C ARG A 92 -19.19 -1.64 6.64
N LEU A 93 -18.68 -0.43 6.37
CA LEU A 93 -19.49 0.79 6.34
C LEU A 93 -20.54 0.75 5.23
N SER A 94 -20.17 0.28 4.03
CA SER A 94 -21.10 0.10 2.91
C SER A 94 -22.24 -0.86 3.26
N THR A 95 -21.92 -2.02 3.84
CA THR A 95 -22.94 -2.98 4.31
C THR A 95 -23.82 -2.37 5.41
N SER A 96 -23.24 -1.63 6.36
CA SER A 96 -23.99 -0.96 7.41
C SER A 96 -24.96 0.08 6.85
N ASN A 97 -24.51 0.88 5.87
CA ASN A 97 -25.35 1.88 5.21
C ASN A 97 -26.50 1.22 4.44
N LYS A 98 -26.23 0.12 3.72
CA LYS A 98 -27.30 -0.64 3.04
C LYS A 98 -28.34 -1.16 4.03
N LYS A 99 -27.90 -1.77 5.13
CA LYS A 99 -28.81 -2.27 6.17
C LYS A 99 -29.64 -1.14 6.79
N MET A 100 -29.03 0.01 7.09
CA MET A 100 -29.77 1.17 7.60
C MET A 100 -30.79 1.69 6.58
N GLN A 101 -30.45 1.70 5.29
CA GLN A 101 -31.39 2.10 4.24
C GLN A 101 -32.57 1.11 4.13
N GLU A 102 -32.30 -0.19 4.23
CA GLU A 102 -33.33 -1.24 4.25
C GLU A 102 -34.22 -1.11 5.48
N ASP A 103 -33.65 -0.92 6.67
CA ASP A 103 -34.39 -0.73 7.92
C ASP A 103 -35.26 0.53 7.86
N LEU A 104 -34.75 1.64 7.31
CA LEU A 104 -35.53 2.86 7.10
C LEU A 104 -36.67 2.64 6.10
N ASN A 105 -36.43 1.93 5.00
CA ASN A 105 -37.46 1.61 4.02
C ASN A 105 -38.54 0.69 4.61
N ASN A 106 -38.14 -0.32 5.39
CA ASN A 106 -39.05 -1.22 6.09
C ASN A 106 -39.89 -0.47 7.14
N LYS A 107 -39.26 0.42 7.93
CA LYS A 107 -39.98 1.28 8.87
C LYS A 107 -40.97 2.21 8.17
N LYS A 108 -40.59 2.83 7.04
CA LYS A 108 -41.50 3.65 6.23
C LYS A 108 -42.70 2.83 5.73
N ARG A 109 -42.46 1.62 5.21
CA ARG A 109 -43.52 0.70 4.75
C ARG A 109 -44.45 0.28 5.88
N ALA A 110 -43.91 -0.09 7.04
CA ALA A 110 -44.69 -0.45 8.22
C ALA A 110 -45.53 0.73 8.71
N GLN A 111 -44.95 1.95 8.70
CA GLN A 111 -45.66 3.17 9.09
C GLN A 111 -46.78 3.52 8.10
N SER A 112 -46.55 3.40 6.78
CA SER A 112 -47.60 3.62 5.79
C SER A 112 -48.70 2.56 5.87
N ALA A 113 -48.35 1.29 6.09
CA ALA A 113 -49.33 0.22 6.30
C ALA A 113 -50.19 0.52 7.53
N PHE A 114 -49.58 0.87 8.66
CA PHE A 114 -50.31 1.23 9.88
C PHE A 114 -51.21 2.46 9.69
N ARG A 115 -50.76 3.49 8.96
CA ARG A 115 -51.59 4.66 8.62
C ARG A 115 -52.77 4.28 7.72
N ASN A 116 -52.56 3.44 6.71
CA ASN A 116 -53.62 3.01 5.80
C ASN A 116 -54.67 2.16 6.54
N SER A 117 -54.26 1.19 7.35
CA SER A 117 -55.18 0.38 8.16
C SER A 117 -56.00 1.22 9.14
N ARG A 118 -55.41 2.28 9.72
CA ARG A 118 -56.14 3.23 10.57
C ARG A 118 -57.08 4.16 9.80
N SER A 119 -56.81 4.37 8.51
CA SER A 119 -57.68 5.17 7.64
C SER A 119 -58.88 4.34 7.14
N GLU A 120 -58.67 3.04 6.90
CA GLU A 120 -59.72 2.08 6.55
C GLU A 120 -60.65 1.79 7.74
N ASP A 121 -60.10 1.61 8.95
CA ASP A 121 -60.86 1.52 10.21
C ASP A 121 -61.52 2.87 10.61
N GLY A 122 -61.02 3.99 10.06
CA GLY A 122 -61.58 5.33 10.25
C GLY A 122 -62.74 5.67 9.32
N THR A 123 -63.06 4.81 8.33
CA THR A 123 -64.19 5.01 7.41
C THR A 123 -65.43 4.16 7.72
N GLU A 124 -65.36 3.24 8.69
CA GLU A 124 -66.53 2.57 9.27
C GLU A 124 -66.60 2.83 10.78
N SER A 125 -67.15 3.99 11.18
CA SER A 125 -68.02 4.17 12.36
C SER A 125 -68.04 5.62 12.88
N ILE A 126 -68.80 6.48 12.21
CA ILE A 126 -69.75 7.34 12.94
C ILE A 126 -71.06 6.55 13.05
N ALA A 127 -70.97 5.36 13.64
CA ALA A 127 -72.09 4.57 14.07
C ALA A 127 -71.75 4.16 15.50
N THR A 128 -72.65 4.49 16.41
CA THR A 128 -72.66 4.17 17.83
C THR A 128 -71.92 2.87 18.18
N PRO A 129 -71.15 2.81 19.29
CA PRO A 129 -70.46 1.58 19.68
C PRO A 129 -71.46 0.42 19.75
N SER A 130 -71.35 -0.52 18.81
CA SER A 130 -72.07 -1.77 18.88
C SER A 130 -71.55 -2.50 20.11
N GLU A 131 -72.38 -2.58 21.16
CA GLU A 131 -72.07 -3.36 22.34
C GLU A 131 -71.80 -4.81 21.90
N ASP A 132 -70.53 -5.20 21.89
CA ASP A 132 -70.10 -6.58 21.75
C ASP A 132 -70.99 -7.47 22.63
N ASN A 133 -71.57 -8.52 22.06
CA ASN A 133 -72.45 -9.45 22.76
C ASN A 133 -71.81 -9.96 24.07
N SER A 134 -70.47 -9.99 24.15
CA SER A 134 -69.70 -10.34 25.36
C SER A 134 -69.82 -9.30 26.49
N LEU A 135 -69.88 -8.01 26.18
CA LEU A 135 -70.05 -6.92 27.16
C LEU A 135 -71.48 -6.90 27.70
N LYS A 136 -72.47 -7.10 26.84
CA LYS A 136 -73.88 -7.21 27.24
C LYS A 136 -74.11 -8.43 28.14
N ALA A 137 -73.52 -9.58 27.81
CA ALA A 137 -73.55 -10.77 28.65
C ALA A 137 -72.90 -10.55 30.02
N LYS A 138 -71.75 -9.86 30.07
CA LYS A 138 -71.07 -9.51 31.32
C LYS A 138 -71.89 -8.52 32.18
N ARG A 139 -72.55 -7.54 31.57
CA ARG A 139 -73.46 -6.61 32.27
C ARG A 139 -74.67 -7.32 32.88
N LEU A 140 -75.26 -8.25 32.14
CA LEU A 140 -76.37 -9.09 32.63
C LEU A 140 -75.95 -10.01 33.78
N GLN A 141 -74.76 -10.60 33.72
CA GLN A 141 -74.22 -11.36 34.85
C GLN A 141 -74.00 -10.48 36.08
N LEU A 142 -73.45 -9.29 35.89
CA LEU A 142 -73.19 -8.37 37.00
C LEU A 142 -74.50 -7.88 37.66
N GLU A 143 -75.55 -7.66 36.87
CA GLU A 143 -76.87 -7.30 37.40
C GLU A 143 -77.50 -8.46 38.18
N LYS A 144 -77.41 -9.69 37.67
CA LYS A 144 -77.88 -10.89 38.40
C LYS A 144 -77.16 -11.05 39.74
N LEU A 145 -75.83 -10.89 39.75
CA LEU A 145 -75.04 -10.94 40.98
C LEU A 145 -75.42 -9.82 41.95
N ARG A 146 -75.64 -8.59 41.47
CA ARG A 146 -76.10 -7.48 42.30
C ARG A 146 -77.49 -7.70 42.91
N ARG A 147 -78.42 -8.33 42.17
CA ARG A 147 -79.74 -8.69 42.71
C ARG A 147 -79.67 -9.83 43.72
N SER A 148 -78.82 -10.83 43.47
CA SER A 148 -78.63 -11.97 44.38
C SER A 148 -77.93 -11.58 45.69
N ASN A 149 -77.16 -10.50 45.69
CA ASN A 149 -76.39 -10.03 46.86
C ASN A 149 -77.13 -8.93 47.64
N LYS A 150 -78.41 -8.66 47.32
CA LYS A 150 -79.26 -7.64 47.94
C LYS A 150 -80.45 -8.22 48.71
N LEU A 151 -80.38 -9.51 49.04
CA LEU A 151 -81.25 -10.29 49.93
C LEU A 151 -80.36 -10.89 51.02
#